data_AF-A0A949Y0V4-F1
#
_entry.id   AF-A0A949Y0V4-F1
#
_cell.length_a   1.000
_cell.length_b   1.000
_cell.length_c   1.000
_cell.angle_alpha   90.00
_cell.angle_beta   90.00
_cell.angle_gamma   90.00
#
_symmetry.space_group_name_H-M   'P 1'
#
loop_
_entity.id
_entity.type
_entity.pdbx_description
1 polymer ?
#
loop_
_entity_poly.entity_id
_entity_poly.type
_entity_poly.pdbx_seq_one_letter_code
_entity_poly.pdbx_strand_id
1 'polypeptide(L)'
;MPDPRHLVRPEDALERVAAAAARDESAVDACRRLVLAIRRADTQRGTDLEKTLRTYYACGATVQATADALFLHRNSVRYRLDSVRILVGFDLDHPVVASALMAAFAVDEAAAAREELEKARHEAQRTK
;
A
#
# COMPACT_ATOMS: atom_id res chain seq x y z
N MET A 1 -33.91 -5.99 -2.19
CA MET A 1 -32.47 -6.24 -2.40
C MET A 1 -31.94 -5.08 -3.23
N PRO A 2 -30.92 -4.34 -2.78
CA PRO A 2 -30.31 -3.29 -3.60
C PRO A 2 -29.73 -3.90 -4.89
N ASP A 3 -29.91 -3.22 -6.02
CA ASP A 3 -29.34 -3.65 -7.32
C ASP A 3 -27.80 -3.62 -7.22
N PRO A 4 -27.10 -4.73 -7.47
CA PRO A 4 -25.64 -4.80 -7.42
C PRO A 4 -24.93 -3.76 -8.30
N ARG A 5 -25.60 -3.23 -9.32
CA ARG A 5 -25.07 -2.20 -10.22
C ARG A 5 -24.90 -0.82 -9.57
N HIS A 6 -25.47 -0.60 -8.39
CA HIS A 6 -25.25 0.62 -7.60
C HIS A 6 -24.10 0.50 -6.59
N LEU A 7 -23.49 -0.69 -6.46
CA LEU A 7 -22.33 -0.87 -5.62
C LEU A 7 -21.11 -0.28 -6.32
N VAL A 8 -20.43 0.63 -5.64
CA VAL A 8 -19.09 1.07 -6.03
C VAL A 8 -18.15 -0.11 -5.84
N ARG A 9 -17.26 -0.36 -6.81
CA ARG A 9 -16.28 -1.42 -6.65
C ARG A 9 -15.37 -1.10 -5.46
N PRO A 10 -15.01 -2.09 -4.62
CA PRO A 10 -14.18 -1.83 -3.44
C PRO A 10 -12.86 -1.10 -3.77
N GLU A 11 -12.24 -1.41 -4.91
CA GLU A 11 -11.06 -0.72 -5.42
C GLU A 11 -11.31 0.77 -5.65
N ASP A 12 -12.39 1.13 -6.37
CA ASP A 12 -12.76 2.53 -6.63
C ASP A 12 -13.09 3.28 -5.34
N ALA A 13 -13.71 2.59 -4.37
CA ALA A 13 -14.01 3.17 -3.06
C ALA A 13 -12.74 3.45 -2.26
N LEU A 14 -11.79 2.51 -2.24
CA LEU A 14 -10.51 2.68 -1.56
C LEU A 14 -9.69 3.81 -2.18
N GLU A 15 -9.64 3.90 -3.51
CA GLU A 15 -8.98 5.01 -4.22
C GLU A 15 -9.56 6.37 -3.83
N ARG A 16 -10.89 6.48 -3.75
CA ARG A 16 -11.56 7.73 -3.32
C ARG A 16 -11.28 8.07 -1.87
N VAL A 17 -11.30 7.08 -0.98
CA VAL A 17 -10.96 7.27 0.44
C VAL A 17 -9.51 7.70 0.58
N ALA A 18 -8.59 7.07 -0.15
CA ALA A 18 -7.18 7.43 -0.15
C ALA A 18 -6.95 8.85 -0.66
N ALA A 19 -7.61 9.25 -1.76
CA ALA A 19 -7.54 10.61 -2.28
C ALA A 19 -8.13 11.67 -1.34
N ALA A 20 -9.15 11.32 -0.56
CA ALA A 20 -9.68 12.19 0.48
C ALA A 20 -8.71 12.32 1.67
N ALA A 21 -8.20 11.19 2.17
CA ALA A 21 -7.25 11.14 3.27
C ALA A 21 -5.90 11.79 2.90
N ALA A 22 -5.49 11.75 1.63
CA ALA A 22 -4.31 12.45 1.13
C ALA A 22 -4.39 13.98 1.25
N ARG A 23 -5.55 14.55 1.62
CA ARG A 23 -5.74 15.97 1.93
C ARG A 23 -5.50 16.31 3.40
N ASP A 24 -5.43 15.30 4.26
CA ASP A 24 -5.19 15.44 5.69
C ASP A 24 -3.73 15.08 5.99
N GLU A 25 -2.94 16.07 6.41
CA GLU A 25 -1.51 15.90 6.68
C GLU A 25 -1.24 14.92 7.84
N SER A 26 -2.12 14.87 8.83
CA SER A 26 -2.00 13.93 9.95
C SER A 26 -2.27 12.49 9.50
N ALA A 27 -3.26 12.28 8.65
CA ALA A 27 -3.54 10.98 8.07
C ALA A 27 -2.39 10.50 7.17
N VAL A 28 -1.84 11.40 6.35
CA VAL A 28 -0.67 11.11 5.50
C VAL A 28 0.55 10.75 6.34
N ASP A 29 0.89 11.52 7.38
CA ASP A 29 2.05 11.22 8.23
C ASP A 29 1.92 9.84 8.92
N ALA A 30 0.73 9.53 9.45
CA ALA A 30 0.46 8.23 10.07
C ALA A 30 0.64 7.06 9.08
N CYS A 31 0.06 7.17 7.88
CA CYS A 31 0.18 6.15 6.83
C CYS A 31 1.63 6.01 6.34
N ARG A 32 2.29 7.14 6.07
CA ARG A 32 3.66 7.18 5.56
C ARG A 32 4.65 6.54 6.52
N ARG A 33 4.47 6.67 7.84
CA ARG A 33 5.32 5.98 8.83
C ARG A 33 5.26 4.45 8.71
N LEU A 34 4.09 3.88 8.45
CA LEU A 34 3.93 2.43 8.25
C LEU A 34 4.66 1.96 6.99
N VAL A 35 4.50 2.69 5.88
CA VAL A 35 5.09 2.33 4.58
C VAL A 35 6.61 2.54 4.58
N LEU A 36 7.11 3.62 5.22
CA LEU A 36 8.54 3.93 5.29
C LEU A 36 9.35 2.84 5.98
N ALA A 37 8.81 2.16 6.99
CA ALA A 37 9.50 1.05 7.65
C ALA A 37 9.83 -0.09 6.66
N ILE A 38 8.87 -0.42 5.79
CA ILE A 38 9.00 -1.47 4.77
C ILE A 38 9.94 -1.01 3.65
N ARG A 39 9.72 0.21 3.10
CA ARG A 39 10.54 0.75 1.99
C ARG A 39 12.01 0.95 2.36
N ARG A 40 12.29 1.36 3.61
CA ARG A 40 13.67 1.49 4.10
C ARG A 40 14.36 0.13 4.13
N ALA A 41 13.67 -0.93 4.56
CA ALA A 41 14.23 -2.28 4.52
C ALA A 41 14.51 -2.73 3.08
N ASP A 42 13.60 -2.45 2.13
CA ASP A 42 13.80 -2.73 0.71
C ASP A 42 15.02 -2.01 0.14
N THR A 43 15.17 -0.71 0.43
CA THR A 43 16.31 0.08 -0.06
C THR A 43 17.64 -0.36 0.56
N GLN A 44 17.65 -0.67 1.85
CA GLN A 44 18.88 -1.03 2.57
C GLN A 44 19.36 -2.46 2.27
N ARG A 45 18.44 -3.38 2.00
CA ARG A 45 18.73 -4.81 1.87
C ARG A 45 18.55 -5.35 0.45
N GLY A 46 18.06 -4.52 -0.48
CA GLY A 46 17.73 -4.94 -1.84
C GLY A 46 16.61 -5.98 -1.87
N THR A 47 15.60 -5.84 -1.00
CA THR A 47 14.45 -6.74 -0.91
C THR A 47 13.24 -6.21 -1.68
N ASP A 48 12.22 -7.04 -1.89
CA ASP A 48 10.91 -6.64 -2.45
C ASP A 48 9.76 -6.89 -1.46
N LEU A 49 9.92 -6.46 -0.21
CA LEU A 49 8.94 -6.67 0.86
C LEU A 49 7.61 -5.98 0.56
N GLU A 50 7.63 -4.72 0.10
CA GLU A 50 6.40 -4.00 -0.26
C GLU A 50 5.63 -4.72 -1.37
N LYS A 51 6.34 -5.08 -2.46
CA LYS A 51 5.75 -5.82 -3.59
C LYS A 51 5.19 -7.17 -3.13
N THR A 52 5.92 -7.87 -2.26
CA THR A 52 5.49 -9.17 -1.74
C THR A 52 4.23 -9.04 -0.89
N LEU A 53 4.16 -8.03 -0.02
CA LEU A 53 3.01 -7.80 0.86
C LEU A 53 1.76 -7.41 0.08
N ARG A 54 1.88 -6.51 -0.90
CA ARG A 54 0.76 -6.13 -1.79
C ARG A 54 0.23 -7.34 -2.55
N THR A 55 1.13 -8.15 -3.10
CA THR A 55 0.75 -9.37 -3.82
C THR A 55 0.10 -10.38 -2.88
N TYR A 56 0.60 -10.50 -1.65
CA TYR A 56 0.01 -11.35 -0.63
C TYR A 56 -1.45 -11.01 -0.35
N TYR A 57 -1.77 -9.73 -0.14
CA TYR A 57 -3.15 -9.31 0.06
C TYR A 57 -4.00 -9.45 -1.21
N ALA A 58 -3.46 -9.15 -2.39
CA ALA A 58 -4.16 -9.34 -3.67
C ALA A 58 -4.49 -10.83 -3.95
N CYS A 59 -3.65 -11.75 -3.46
CA CYS A 59 -3.85 -13.19 -3.55
C CYS A 59 -4.65 -13.78 -2.37
N GLY A 60 -5.42 -12.95 -1.65
CA GLY A 60 -6.28 -13.40 -0.55
C GLY A 60 -5.50 -13.91 0.66
N ALA A 61 -4.36 -13.28 0.99
CA ALA A 61 -3.49 -13.65 2.10
C ALA A 61 -3.02 -15.12 2.05
N THR A 62 -2.74 -15.63 0.84
CA THR A 62 -2.29 -17.01 0.64
C THR A 62 -0.85 -17.06 0.17
N VAL A 63 0.04 -17.66 0.96
CA VAL A 63 1.48 -17.80 0.63
C VAL A 63 1.70 -18.52 -0.70
N GLN A 64 0.94 -19.58 -0.98
CA GLN A 64 1.10 -20.35 -2.22
C GLN A 64 0.73 -19.52 -3.44
N ALA A 65 -0.47 -18.92 -3.46
CA ALA A 65 -0.91 -18.07 -4.56
C ALA A 65 0.02 -16.86 -4.77
N THR A 66 0.56 -16.30 -3.69
CA THR A 66 1.56 -15.22 -3.76
C THR A 66 2.87 -15.69 -4.38
N ALA A 67 3.33 -16.90 -4.03
CA ALA A 67 4.53 -17.50 -4.57
C ALA A 67 4.39 -17.73 -6.08
N ASP A 68 3.24 -18.26 -6.50
CA ASP A 68 2.91 -18.48 -7.90
C ASP A 68 2.85 -17.15 -8.67
N ALA A 69 2.19 -16.12 -8.12
CA ALA A 69 2.08 -14.80 -8.74
C ALA A 69 3.43 -14.06 -8.86
N LEU A 70 4.36 -14.29 -7.94
CA LEU A 70 5.69 -13.67 -7.94
C LEU A 70 6.77 -14.51 -8.61
N PHE A 71 6.44 -15.73 -9.09
CA PHE A 71 7.41 -16.71 -9.56
C PHE A 71 8.52 -17.00 -8.53
N LEU A 72 8.15 -17.06 -7.25
CA LEU A 72 9.05 -17.33 -6.14
C LEU A 72 8.76 -18.69 -5.51
N HIS A 73 9.74 -19.24 -4.81
CA HIS A 73 9.46 -20.36 -3.92
C HIS A 73 8.65 -19.89 -2.70
N ARG A 74 7.70 -20.70 -2.24
CA ARG A 74 6.86 -20.39 -1.05
C ARG A 74 7.65 -20.02 0.20
N ASN A 75 8.84 -20.61 0.39
CA ASN A 75 9.68 -20.27 1.55
C ASN A 75 10.25 -18.85 1.44
N SER A 76 10.57 -18.39 0.22
CA SER A 76 11.03 -17.02 0.00
C SER A 76 9.92 -16.02 0.31
N VAL A 77 8.68 -16.31 -0.07
CA VAL A 77 7.51 -15.50 0.30
C VAL A 77 7.33 -15.47 1.81
N ARG A 78 7.35 -16.63 2.48
CA ARG A 78 7.23 -16.71 3.93
C ARG A 78 8.30 -15.88 4.64
N TYR A 79 9.56 -16.03 4.25
CA TYR A 79 10.67 -15.27 4.81
C TYR A 79 10.49 -13.75 4.66
N ARG A 80 10.01 -13.30 3.50
CA ARG A 80 9.70 -11.89 3.25
C ARG A 80 8.53 -11.43 4.14
N LEU A 81 7.45 -12.20 4.25
CA LEU A 81 6.33 -11.86 5.13
C LEU A 81 6.72 -11.84 6.60
N ASP A 82 7.57 -12.77 7.05
CA ASP A 82 8.12 -12.77 8.42
C ASP A 82 9.01 -11.55 8.67
N SER A 83 9.78 -11.14 7.66
CA SER A 83 10.56 -9.89 7.73
C SER A 83 9.65 -8.67 7.90
N VAL A 84 8.52 -8.62 7.17
CA VAL A 84 7.52 -7.56 7.32
C VAL A 84 6.88 -7.60 8.72
N ARG A 85 6.51 -8.78 9.23
CA ARG A 85 5.97 -8.92 10.60
C ARG A 85 6.91 -8.34 11.65
N ILE A 86 8.22 -8.60 11.51
CA ILE A 86 9.24 -8.05 12.41
C ILE A 86 9.35 -6.52 12.29
N LEU A 87 9.33 -5.98 11.06
CA LEU A 87 9.45 -4.54 10.82
C LEU A 87 8.23 -3.75 11.32
N VAL A 88 7.04 -4.29 11.11
CA VAL A 88 5.77 -3.64 11.43
C VAL A 88 5.37 -3.89 12.88
N GLY A 89 5.77 -5.03 13.47
CA GLY A 89 5.48 -5.39 14.86
C GLY A 89 4.03 -5.84 15.10
N PHE A 90 3.25 -6.06 14.03
CA PHE A 90 1.85 -6.45 14.09
C PHE A 90 1.58 -7.70 13.25
N ASP A 91 0.50 -8.40 13.58
CA ASP A 91 0.03 -9.54 12.82
C ASP A 91 -0.58 -9.08 11.48
N LEU A 92 0.08 -9.47 10.38
CA LEU A 92 -0.34 -9.11 9.01
C LEU A 92 -1.67 -9.74 8.61
N ASP A 93 -2.08 -10.79 9.28
CA ASP A 93 -3.31 -11.53 9.01
C ASP A 93 -4.49 -10.97 9.83
N HIS A 94 -4.23 -10.06 10.78
CA HIS A 94 -5.28 -9.37 11.51
C HIS A 94 -6.02 -8.36 10.59
N PRO A 95 -7.36 -8.42 10.48
CA PRO A 95 -8.11 -7.62 9.49
C PRO A 95 -7.85 -6.11 9.56
N VAL A 96 -7.74 -5.56 10.76
CA VAL A 96 -7.45 -4.13 10.95
C VAL A 96 -6.05 -3.77 10.48
N VAL A 97 -5.05 -4.63 10.73
CA VAL A 97 -3.66 -4.39 10.34
C VAL A 97 -3.53 -4.49 8.83
N ALA A 98 -4.10 -5.53 8.22
CA ALA A 98 -4.15 -5.68 6.77
C ALA A 98 -4.82 -4.48 6.09
N SER A 99 -5.97 -4.04 6.61
CA SER A 99 -6.70 -2.88 6.09
C SER A 99 -5.89 -1.59 6.24
N ALA A 100 -5.23 -1.39 7.38
CA ALA A 100 -4.38 -0.22 7.62
C ALA A 100 -3.17 -0.18 6.68
N LEU A 101 -2.52 -1.32 6.44
CA LEU A 101 -1.38 -1.41 5.51
C LEU A 101 -1.82 -1.14 4.07
N MET A 102 -2.92 -1.73 3.62
CA MET A 102 -3.49 -1.48 2.29
C MET A 102 -3.90 -0.02 2.11
N ALA A 103 -4.57 0.57 3.11
CA ALA A 103 -4.92 1.98 3.10
C ALA A 103 -3.66 2.87 3.10
N ALA A 104 -2.64 2.52 3.89
CA ALA A 104 -1.41 3.29 3.97
C ALA A 104 -0.67 3.34 2.63
N PHE A 105 -0.62 2.22 1.90
CA PHE A 105 -0.10 2.20 0.54
C PHE A 105 -0.87 3.13 -0.40
N ALA A 106 -2.20 3.04 -0.40
CA ALA A 106 -3.04 3.85 -1.27
C ALA A 106 -2.97 5.36 -0.93
N VAL A 107 -2.96 5.71 0.36
CA VAL A 107 -2.86 7.09 0.83
C VAL A 107 -1.51 7.70 0.48
N ASP A 108 -0.41 6.96 0.67
CA ASP A 108 0.92 7.47 0.35
C ASP A 108 1.10 7.68 -1.16
N GLU A 109 0.56 6.79 -2.00
CA GLU A 109 0.51 6.98 -3.46
C GLU A 109 -0.33 8.19 -3.87
N ALA A 110 -1.53 8.33 -3.29
CA ALA A 110 -2.41 9.47 -3.57
C ALA A 110 -1.78 10.80 -3.13
N ALA A 111 -1.09 10.82 -1.99
CA ALA A 111 -0.36 11.99 -1.51
C ALA A 111 0.80 12.35 -2.44
N ALA A 112 1.61 11.37 -2.86
CA ALA A 112 2.71 11.59 -3.80
C ALA A 112 2.21 12.16 -5.15
N ALA A 113 1.16 11.57 -5.72
CA ALA A 113 0.56 12.05 -6.96
C ALA A 113 0.02 13.49 -6.85
N ARG A 114 -0.55 13.85 -5.69
CA ARG A 114 -1.03 15.20 -5.40
C ARG A 114 0.12 16.21 -5.36
N GLU A 115 1.18 15.88 -4.63
CA GLU A 115 2.39 16.71 -4.51
C GLU A 115 3.06 16.93 -5.89
N GLU A 116 3.12 15.91 -6.74
CA GLU A 116 3.62 16.01 -8.12
C GLU A 116 2.78 16.94 -8.99
N LEU A 117 1.45 16.83 -8.93
CA LEU A 117 0.54 17.71 -9.65
C LEU A 117 0.65 19.17 -9.20
N GLU A 118 0.82 19.41 -7.89
CA GLU A 118 1.05 20.74 -7.32
C GLU A 118 2.37 21.34 -7.83
N LYS A 119 3.46 20.56 -7.85
CA LYS A 119 4.76 20.97 -8.40
C LYS A 119 4.64 21.34 -9.88
N ALA A 120 4.03 20.47 -10.69
CA ALA A 120 3.84 20.71 -12.13
C ALA A 120 2.99 21.97 -12.41
N ARG A 121 1.97 22.24 -11.58
CA ARG A 121 1.17 23.48 -11.66
C ARG A 121 2.01 24.72 -11.35
N HIS A 122 2.84 24.66 -10.30
CA HIS A 122 3.72 25.78 -9.95
C HIS A 122 4.78 26.06 -11.02
N GLU A 123 5.32 25.02 -11.65
CA GLU A 123 6.27 25.15 -12.77
C GLU A 123 5.61 25.78 -14.00
N ALA A 124 4.42 25.31 -14.39
CA ALA A 124 3.66 25.87 -15.51
C ALA A 124 3.27 27.35 -15.30
N GLN A 125 3.10 27.78 -14.04
CA GLN A 125 2.84 29.17 -13.67
C GLN A 125 4.11 30.05 -13.67
N ARG A 126 5.31 29.47 -13.52
CA ARG A 126 6.59 30.20 -13.57
C ARG A 126 7.15 30.42 -14.97
N THR A 127 6.70 29.64 -15.96
CA THR A 127 7.13 29.74 -17.37
C THR A 127 6.23 30.65 -18.21
N LYS A 128 5.12 31.14 -17.65
CA LYS A 128 4.26 32.19 -18.23
C LYS A 128 4.62 33.55 -17.67
#